data_AF-A0A6G2VUE8-F1
#
_entry.id   AF-A0A6G2VUE8-F1
#
_cell.length_a   1.000
_cell.length_b   1.000
_cell.length_c   1.000
_cell.angle_alpha   90.00
_cell.angle_beta   90.00
_cell.angle_gamma   90.00
#
_symmetry.space_group_name_H-M   'P 1'
#
loop_
_entity.id
_entity.type
_entity.pdbx_description
1 polymer ?
#
loop_
_entity_poly.entity_id
_entity_poly.type
_entity_poly.pdbx_seq_one_letter_code
_entity_poly.pdbx_strand_id
1 'polypeptide(L)'
;GLGFTWPGSPAGRPDNATAAGQTVRLPAPAAALSFIGSAVNGDQRAEAAVTYTDGTTGTADLSFTDWTMGGGAGTVRYGNEVVARTAYRNVAGADRDPVPTYVFATTPYRAPAGKRIAAVTLPRATDLHVFTLATA
;
A
#
# COMPACT_ATOMS: atom_id res chain seq x y z
N GLY A 1 -8.18 9.13 -13.00
CA GLY A 1 -7.79 8.54 -11.70
C GLY A 1 -7.09 7.21 -11.96
N LEU A 2 -6.59 6.56 -10.90
CA LEU A 2 -6.10 5.17 -10.98
C LEU A 2 -7.21 4.22 -10.53
N GLY A 3 -7.31 3.05 -11.16
CA GLY A 3 -8.27 2.01 -10.78
C GLY A 3 -7.58 0.89 -10.02
N PHE A 4 -8.26 0.32 -9.01
CA PHE A 4 -7.83 -0.89 -8.32
C PHE A 4 -9.02 -1.81 -8.07
N THR A 5 -8.73 -3.09 -7.86
CA THR A 5 -9.68 -4.06 -7.31
C THR A 5 -9.21 -4.44 -5.91
N TRP A 6 -10.13 -4.42 -4.95
CA TRP A 6 -9.84 -4.91 -3.60
C TRP A 6 -9.59 -6.42 -3.62
N PRO A 7 -8.63 -6.96 -2.84
CA PRO A 7 -8.38 -8.40 -2.81
C PRO A 7 -9.60 -9.19 -2.37
N GLY A 8 -10.02 -10.16 -3.19
CA GLY A 8 -11.09 -11.10 -2.86
C GLY A 8 -10.62 -12.29 -2.01
N SER A 9 -9.85 -12.05 -0.94
CA SER A 9 -9.30 -13.14 -0.12
C SER A 9 -10.41 -13.84 0.69
N PRO A 10 -10.46 -15.18 0.73
CA PRO A 10 -11.42 -15.90 1.56
C PRO A 10 -11.26 -15.56 3.06
N ALA A 11 -12.36 -15.64 3.81
CA ALA A 11 -12.32 -15.44 5.25
C ALA A 11 -11.28 -16.33 5.94
N GLY A 12 -10.50 -15.76 6.85
CA GLY A 12 -9.44 -16.46 7.57
C GLY A 12 -8.12 -16.62 6.80
N ARG A 13 -8.02 -16.09 5.56
CA ARG A 13 -6.75 -15.97 4.83
C ARG A 13 -6.25 -14.52 4.88
N PRO A 14 -4.92 -14.30 4.85
CA PRO A 14 -4.38 -12.96 4.65
C PRO A 14 -4.92 -12.32 3.37
N ASP A 15 -5.23 -11.03 3.43
CA ASP A 15 -5.75 -10.22 2.32
C ASP A 15 -4.79 -9.10 1.91
N ASN A 16 -3.58 -9.10 2.48
CA ASN A 16 -2.52 -8.14 2.23
C ASN A 16 -1.16 -8.84 2.26
N ALA A 17 -0.16 -8.17 1.72
CA ALA A 17 1.24 -8.58 1.78
C ALA A 17 2.03 -7.62 2.67
N THR A 18 2.72 -8.17 3.67
CA THR A 18 3.80 -7.47 4.36
C THR A 18 4.97 -7.27 3.39
N ALA A 19 5.57 -6.08 3.34
CA ALA A 19 6.73 -5.80 2.50
C ALA A 19 7.97 -6.56 3.00
N ALA A 20 8.26 -7.71 2.38
CA ALA A 20 9.31 -8.64 2.77
C ALA A 20 10.34 -8.90 1.64
N GLY A 21 10.42 -8.02 0.64
CA GLY A 21 11.35 -8.17 -0.50
C GLY A 21 10.76 -8.84 -1.74
N GLN A 22 9.49 -9.24 -1.73
CA GLN A 22 8.85 -9.92 -2.85
C GLN A 22 8.54 -8.99 -4.03
N THR A 23 8.49 -9.58 -5.22
CA THR A 23 8.07 -8.89 -6.45
C THR A 23 6.61 -9.18 -6.78
N VAL A 24 5.85 -8.11 -7.04
CA VAL A 24 4.47 -8.15 -7.54
C VAL A 24 4.48 -7.76 -9.01
N ARG A 25 4.10 -8.70 -9.89
CA ARG A 25 3.92 -8.44 -11.32
C ARG A 25 2.55 -7.84 -11.56
N LEU A 26 2.48 -6.80 -12.39
CA LEU A 26 1.22 -6.24 -12.82
C LEU A 26 0.55 -7.17 -13.84
N PRO A 27 -0.78 -7.30 -13.84
CA PRO A 27 -1.50 -8.11 -14.83
C PRO A 27 -1.40 -7.51 -16.24
N ALA A 28 -1.25 -6.19 -16.33
CA ALA A 28 -0.96 -5.46 -17.55
C ALA A 28 0.01 -4.31 -17.26
N PRO A 29 0.89 -3.93 -18.20
CA PRO A 29 1.78 -2.80 -17.99
C PRO A 29 1.05 -1.47 -17.79
N ALA A 30 1.50 -0.64 -16.85
CA ALA A 30 0.85 0.62 -16.49
C ALA A 30 1.76 1.84 -16.68
N ALA A 31 1.18 3.02 -16.92
CA ALA A 31 1.91 4.29 -16.96
C ALA A 31 2.04 4.94 -15.57
N ALA A 32 1.13 4.61 -14.66
CA ALA A 32 1.18 5.08 -13.28
C ALA A 32 0.73 4.00 -12.30
N LEU A 33 1.20 4.09 -11.06
CA LEU A 33 0.70 3.28 -9.96
C LEU A 33 0.60 4.07 -8.66
N SER A 34 -0.24 3.59 -7.74
CA SER A 34 -0.26 3.97 -6.33
C SER A 34 -0.41 2.71 -5.49
N PHE A 35 0.27 2.65 -4.36
CA PHE A 35 0.14 1.54 -3.41
C PHE A 35 -1.06 1.80 -2.51
N ILE A 36 -1.92 0.78 -2.34
CA ILE A 36 -3.04 0.82 -1.41
C ILE A 36 -2.67 -0.02 -0.19
N GLY A 37 -2.54 0.63 0.97
CA GLY A 37 -1.87 0.04 2.12
C GLY A 37 -1.94 0.89 3.38
N SER A 38 -1.23 0.44 4.41
CA SER A 38 -1.08 1.15 5.68
C SER A 38 0.19 0.68 6.38
N ALA A 39 0.68 1.51 7.31
CA ALA A 39 1.74 1.11 8.22
C ALA A 39 1.18 0.57 9.54
N VAL A 40 1.96 -0.24 10.24
CA VAL A 40 1.72 -0.64 11.63
C VAL A 40 2.91 -0.22 12.51
N ASN A 41 2.68 -0.16 13.83
CA ASN A 41 3.71 0.22 14.80
C ASN A 41 4.31 1.63 14.57
N GLY A 42 3.51 2.54 14.01
CA GLY A 42 3.93 3.89 13.67
C GLY A 42 4.00 4.14 12.16
N ASP A 43 4.27 5.40 11.80
CA ASP A 43 4.43 5.79 10.40
C ASP A 43 5.69 5.13 9.82
N GLN A 44 5.60 4.62 8.58
CA GLN A 44 6.69 3.91 7.93
C GLN A 44 7.04 4.56 6.60
N ARG A 45 8.34 4.63 6.29
CA ARG A 45 8.87 5.16 5.03
C ARG A 45 9.86 4.20 4.42
N ALA A 46 9.62 3.83 3.18
CA ALA A 46 10.53 3.02 2.40
C ALA A 46 10.35 3.33 0.91
N GLU A 47 11.10 2.62 0.08
CA GLU A 47 11.01 2.73 -1.37
C GLU A 47 10.80 1.35 -1.98
N ALA A 48 9.97 1.28 -3.01
CA ALA A 48 9.78 0.09 -3.84
C ALA A 48 10.54 0.25 -5.15
N ALA A 49 11.24 -0.81 -5.58
CA ALA A 49 11.85 -0.82 -6.90
C ALA A 49 10.79 -1.07 -7.96
N VAL A 50 10.78 -0.28 -9.01
CA VAL A 50 9.89 -0.40 -10.16
C VAL A 50 10.66 -1.05 -11.30
N THR A 51 10.15 -2.12 -11.89
CA THR A 51 10.71 -2.72 -13.11
C THR A 51 9.84 -2.34 -14.28
N TYR A 52 10.45 -1.79 -15.34
CA TYR A 52 9.75 -1.43 -16.56
C TYR A 52 9.75 -2.56 -17.58
N THR A 53 8.89 -2.46 -18.59
CA THR A 53 8.79 -3.43 -19.69
C THR A 53 10.06 -3.54 -20.54
N ASP A 54 10.93 -2.52 -20.53
CA ASP A 54 12.23 -2.51 -21.21
C ASP A 54 13.36 -3.16 -20.37
N GLY A 55 13.03 -3.67 -19.17
CA GLY A 55 13.98 -4.29 -18.24
C GLY A 55 14.75 -3.31 -17.36
N THR A 56 14.69 -2.00 -17.63
CA THR A 56 15.29 -0.99 -16.75
C THR A 56 14.47 -0.82 -15.46
N THR A 57 15.05 -0.14 -14.47
CA THR A 57 14.42 0.05 -13.15
C THR A 57 14.26 1.52 -12.76
N GLY A 58 13.33 1.77 -11.86
CA GLY A 58 13.13 3.03 -11.16
C GLY A 58 12.78 2.80 -9.70
N THR A 59 12.42 3.88 -9.00
CA THR A 59 12.09 3.84 -7.58
C THR A 59 10.80 4.61 -7.35
N ALA A 60 9.88 4.03 -6.59
CA ALA A 60 8.65 4.66 -6.15
C ALA A 60 8.63 4.76 -4.62
N ASP A 61 8.13 5.88 -4.10
CA ASP A 61 7.88 6.03 -2.66
C ASP A 61 6.84 5.01 -2.20
N LEU A 62 7.15 4.33 -1.09
CA LEU A 62 6.26 3.46 -0.35
C LEU A 62 6.27 3.90 1.11
N SER A 63 5.65 5.05 1.36
CA SER A 63 5.48 5.61 2.69
C SER A 63 4.00 5.61 3.09
N PHE A 64 3.70 5.03 4.26
CA PHE A 64 2.35 5.00 4.81
C PHE A 64 2.30 5.60 6.22
N THR A 65 1.21 6.33 6.46
CA THR A 65 0.77 6.69 7.81
C THR A 65 0.38 5.43 8.58
N ASP A 66 0.60 5.40 9.89
CA ASP A 66 0.10 4.35 10.78
C ASP A 66 -1.42 4.18 10.61
N TRP A 67 -1.87 2.94 10.52
CA TRP A 67 -3.27 2.57 10.29
C TRP A 67 -4.23 3.06 11.38
N THR A 68 -3.74 3.38 12.59
CA THR A 68 -4.53 4.02 13.64
C THR A 68 -4.24 5.50 13.80
N MET A 69 -3.31 6.07 13.02
CA MET A 69 -2.75 7.40 13.26
C MET A 69 -2.27 7.56 14.70
N GLY A 70 -1.53 6.57 15.23
CA GLY A 70 -1.03 6.61 16.60
C GLY A 70 -2.15 6.59 17.66
N GLY A 71 -3.14 5.72 17.49
CA GLY A 71 -4.26 5.57 18.44
C GLY A 71 -5.41 6.57 18.24
N GLY A 72 -5.52 7.19 17.07
CA GLY A 72 -6.63 8.04 16.66
C GLY A 72 -6.41 9.54 16.85
N ALA A 73 -5.27 9.95 17.41
CA ALA A 73 -4.94 11.36 17.68
C ALA A 73 -3.97 11.99 16.66
N GLY A 74 -3.42 11.18 15.75
CA GLY A 74 -2.49 11.62 14.73
C GLY A 74 -3.16 12.30 13.54
N THR A 75 -2.36 12.57 12.52
CA THR A 75 -2.79 13.18 11.26
C THR A 75 -2.14 12.45 10.10
N VAL A 76 -2.81 12.45 8.95
CA VAL A 76 -2.29 11.83 7.73
C VAL A 76 -0.94 12.42 7.34
N ARG A 77 0.01 11.56 6.96
CA ARG A 77 1.38 11.91 6.54
C ARG A 77 1.63 11.57 5.08
N TYR A 78 2.76 12.04 4.56
CA TYR A 78 3.34 11.65 3.26
C TYR A 78 2.43 11.89 2.04
N GLY A 79 1.48 12.81 2.15
CA GLY A 79 0.49 13.05 1.10
C GLY A 79 -0.43 11.84 0.85
N ASN A 80 -0.54 10.92 1.82
CA ASN A 80 -1.45 9.79 1.73
C ASN A 80 -2.91 10.28 1.59
N GLU A 81 -3.70 9.55 0.80
CA GLU A 81 -5.14 9.77 0.67
C GLU A 81 -5.89 8.66 1.40
N VAL A 82 -6.94 8.99 2.15
CA VAL A 82 -7.76 7.97 2.85
C VAL A 82 -8.63 7.25 1.83
N VAL A 83 -8.41 5.95 1.67
CA VAL A 83 -9.17 5.08 0.75
C VAL A 83 -10.32 4.39 1.48
N ALA A 84 -10.07 3.96 2.72
CA ALA A 84 -11.08 3.34 3.56
C ALA A 84 -10.89 3.75 5.01
N ARG A 85 -11.99 3.75 5.76
CA ARG A 85 -12.03 4.02 7.20
C ARG A 85 -12.98 3.05 7.87
N THR A 86 -12.59 2.55 9.03
CA THR A 86 -13.51 1.87 9.95
C THR A 86 -13.58 2.61 11.29
N ALA A 87 -14.64 2.35 12.06
CA ALA A 87 -14.85 3.03 13.34
C ALA A 87 -14.07 2.40 14.51
N TYR A 88 -13.52 1.20 14.34
CA TYR A 88 -12.88 0.43 15.42
C TYR A 88 -11.89 -0.60 14.84
N ARG A 89 -10.99 -1.13 15.67
CA ARG A 89 -10.22 -2.34 15.35
C ARG A 89 -10.73 -3.54 16.14
N ASN A 90 -10.62 -4.73 15.53
CA ASN A 90 -10.90 -5.98 16.22
C ASN A 90 -9.77 -6.30 17.22
N VAL A 91 -10.14 -6.86 18.36
CA VAL A 91 -9.23 -7.42 19.36
C VAL A 91 -9.45 -8.93 19.41
N ALA A 92 -8.40 -9.70 19.71
CA ALA A 92 -8.52 -11.14 19.88
C ALA A 92 -9.57 -11.48 20.95
N GLY A 93 -10.41 -12.49 20.71
CA GLY A 93 -11.48 -12.86 21.64
C GLY A 93 -12.86 -12.26 21.36
N ALA A 94 -13.06 -11.66 20.18
CA ALA A 94 -14.31 -11.05 19.69
C ALA A 94 -14.64 -9.64 20.23
N ASP A 95 -13.71 -9.02 20.96
CA ASP A 95 -13.80 -7.64 21.40
C ASP A 95 -13.43 -6.64 20.30
N ARG A 96 -13.71 -5.36 20.57
CA ARG A 96 -13.39 -4.22 19.69
C ARG A 96 -12.81 -3.08 20.50
N ASP A 97 -11.81 -2.42 19.92
CA ASP A 97 -11.22 -1.19 20.45
C ASP A 97 -11.71 -0.02 19.57
N PRO A 98 -12.42 1.00 20.11
CA PRO A 98 -13.07 2.09 19.36
C PRO A 98 -12.08 3.12 18.80
N VAL A 99 -10.92 2.67 18.34
CA VAL A 99 -9.93 3.45 17.61
C VAL A 99 -10.23 3.36 16.12
N PRO A 100 -10.52 4.48 15.43
CA PRO A 100 -10.69 4.48 13.99
C PRO A 100 -9.46 3.96 13.26
N THR A 101 -9.68 3.22 12.18
CA THR A 101 -8.60 2.62 11.40
C THR A 101 -8.73 2.94 9.93
N TYR A 102 -7.59 2.95 9.23
CA TYR A 102 -7.49 3.54 7.90
C TYR A 102 -6.67 2.69 6.95
N VAL A 103 -7.06 2.72 5.68
CA VAL A 103 -6.26 2.28 4.55
C VAL A 103 -6.03 3.50 3.67
N PHE A 104 -4.81 3.63 3.16
CA PHE A 104 -4.35 4.79 2.43
C PHE A 104 -3.92 4.43 1.00
N ALA A 105 -3.96 5.43 0.12
CA ALA A 105 -3.23 5.43 -1.15
C ALA A 105 -1.97 6.29 -1.01
N THR A 106 -0.85 5.84 -1.57
CA THR A 106 0.34 6.69 -1.72
C THR A 106 0.13 7.74 -2.81
N THR A 107 0.95 8.80 -2.80
CA THR A 107 1.04 9.71 -3.95
C THR A 107 1.37 8.90 -5.21
N PRO A 108 0.61 9.04 -6.32
CA PRO A 108 0.83 8.23 -7.51
C PRO A 108 2.23 8.42 -8.10
N TYR A 109 2.91 7.31 -8.33
CA TYR A 109 4.12 7.24 -9.12
C TYR A 109 3.77 7.22 -10.61
N ARG A 110 4.49 8.00 -11.42
CA ARG A 110 4.37 8.00 -12.89
C ARG A 110 5.65 7.49 -13.51
N ALA A 111 5.53 6.55 -14.43
CA ALA A 111 6.66 6.08 -15.21
C ALA A 111 7.24 7.23 -16.07
N PRO A 112 8.56 7.24 -16.32
CA PRO A 112 9.17 8.13 -17.29
C PRO A 112 8.51 8.02 -18.67
N ALA A 113 8.56 9.09 -19.45
CA ALA A 113 7.98 9.12 -20.79
C ALA A 113 8.46 7.94 -21.64
N GLY A 114 7.52 7.26 -22.29
CA GLY A 114 7.80 6.09 -23.13
C GLY A 114 7.98 4.76 -22.37
N LYS A 115 8.06 4.77 -21.02
CA LYS A 115 8.16 3.55 -20.21
C LYS A 115 6.81 3.11 -19.68
N ARG A 116 6.69 1.79 -19.46
CA ARG A 116 5.56 1.19 -18.74
C ARG A 116 6.06 0.30 -17.62
N ILE A 117 5.38 0.35 -16.49
CA ILE A 117 5.67 -0.43 -15.30
C ILE A 117 5.17 -1.86 -15.54
N ALA A 118 6.04 -2.84 -15.34
CA ALA A 118 5.72 -4.26 -15.45
C ALA A 118 5.58 -4.93 -14.09
N ALA A 119 6.39 -4.52 -13.11
CA ALA A 119 6.38 -5.08 -11.76
C ALA A 119 6.89 -4.06 -10.74
N VAL A 120 6.61 -4.33 -9.46
CA VAL A 120 7.23 -3.66 -8.31
C VAL A 120 7.83 -4.68 -7.37
N THR A 121 9.02 -4.41 -6.86
CA THR A 121 9.64 -5.19 -5.78
C THR A 121 9.52 -4.39 -4.50
N LEU A 122 8.81 -4.96 -3.53
CA LEU A 122 8.59 -4.34 -2.23
C LEU A 122 9.89 -4.35 -1.41
N PRO A 123 10.11 -3.35 -0.53
CA PRO A 123 11.26 -3.33 0.36
C PRO A 123 11.18 -4.44 1.40
N ARG A 124 12.26 -4.61 2.18
CA ARG A 124 12.25 -5.39 3.43
C ARG A 124 11.92 -4.47 4.60
N ALA A 125 10.63 -4.18 4.76
CA ALA A 125 10.10 -3.27 5.78
C ALA A 125 8.77 -3.84 6.27
N THR A 126 8.84 -4.78 7.21
CA THR A 126 7.72 -5.66 7.54
C THR A 126 6.56 -4.99 8.27
N ASP A 127 6.73 -3.73 8.68
CA ASP A 127 5.65 -2.90 9.23
C ASP A 127 4.83 -2.19 8.13
N LEU A 128 5.17 -2.36 6.85
CA LEU A 128 4.38 -1.91 5.71
C LEU A 128 3.50 -3.05 5.19
N HIS A 129 2.20 -2.79 5.11
CA HIS A 129 1.20 -3.70 4.54
C HIS A 129 0.61 -3.13 3.26
N VAL A 130 0.61 -3.92 2.18
CA VAL A 130 0.04 -3.57 0.88
C VAL A 130 -1.12 -4.50 0.58
N PHE A 131 -2.32 -3.96 0.41
CA PHE A 131 -3.52 -4.70 0.02
C PHE A 131 -3.57 -4.88 -1.50
N THR A 132 -3.36 -3.80 -2.25
CA THR A 132 -3.46 -3.83 -3.72
C THR A 132 -2.69 -2.68 -4.36
N LEU A 133 -2.61 -2.67 -5.69
CA LEU A 133 -2.02 -1.61 -6.49
C LEU A 133 -3.11 -0.96 -7.33
N ALA A 134 -3.23 0.36 -7.26
CA ALA A 134 -4.02 1.13 -8.20
C ALA A 134 -3.16 1.49 -9.40
N THR A 135 -3.67 1.28 -10.62
CA THR A 135 -2.91 1.47 -11.87
C THR A 135 -3.69 2.25 -12.91
N ALA A 136 -2.99 2.90 -13.85
CA ALA A 136 -3.54 3.55 -15.04
C ALA A 136 -2.54 3.53 -16.20
#